data_AF-A0A6N0JMX1-F1
#
_entry.id   AF-A0A6N0JMX1-F1
#
_cell.length_a   1.000
_cell.length_b   1.000
_cell.length_c   1.000
_cell.angle_alpha   90.00
_cell.angle_beta   90.00
_cell.angle_gamma   90.00
#
_symmetry.space_group_name_H-M   'P 1'
#
loop_
_entity.id
_entity.type
_entity.pdbx_description
1 polymer ?
#
loop_
_entity_poly.entity_id
_entity_poly.type
_entity_poly.pdbx_seq_one_letter_code
_entity_poly.pdbx_strand_id
1 'polypeptide(L)'
;MKPFSKSFARLITTCRKFLPLTTSFKPDDGHRARPSAPHAATMSPWRVYRIYARPGHLLLRNEQGRIFDFGVMKGAEPNLAYRLFVRNLTGRGFASRTLLLDDITRRIEAGEVAGELLDLPEYTAGPGVDLDRGTHADISMKLAG
;
A
#
# COMPACT_ATOMS: atom_id res chain seq x y z
N MET A 1 -38.29 -4.68 2.97
CA MET A 1 -36.87 -4.28 2.91
C MET A 1 -36.03 -5.46 3.35
N LYS A 2 -35.10 -5.95 2.52
CA LYS A 2 -34.25 -7.12 2.82
C LYS A 2 -32.89 -6.63 3.35
N PRO A 3 -32.37 -7.13 4.48
CA PRO A 3 -30.99 -6.85 4.88
C PRO A 3 -30.06 -7.86 4.19
N PHE A 4 -29.16 -7.40 3.33
CA PHE A 4 -28.04 -8.22 2.87
C PHE A 4 -26.89 -8.09 3.89
N SER A 5 -26.84 -9.03 4.83
CA SER A 5 -25.65 -9.28 5.63
C SER A 5 -24.63 -10.03 4.77
N LYS A 6 -23.46 -9.44 4.51
CA LYS A 6 -22.33 -10.12 3.86
C LYS A 6 -21.28 -10.42 4.91
N SER A 7 -21.15 -11.72 5.19
CA SER A 7 -20.16 -12.34 6.07
C SER A 7 -18.75 -12.18 5.48
N PHE A 8 -17.82 -11.59 6.23
CA PHE A 8 -16.41 -11.55 5.88
C PHE A 8 -15.68 -12.71 6.58
N ALA A 9 -15.32 -13.73 5.81
CA ALA A 9 -14.46 -14.81 6.29
C ALA A 9 -13.01 -14.31 6.37
N ARG A 10 -12.46 -14.25 7.59
CA ARG A 10 -11.02 -14.11 7.84
C ARG A 10 -10.33 -15.43 7.49
N LEU A 11 -9.53 -15.45 6.44
CA LEU A 11 -8.58 -16.53 6.18
C LEU A 11 -7.19 -16.10 6.66
N ILE A 12 -6.68 -16.78 7.69
CA ILE A 12 -5.30 -16.64 8.15
C ILE A 12 -4.49 -17.72 7.44
N THR A 13 -3.61 -17.34 6.52
CA THR A 13 -2.70 -18.28 5.85
C THR A 13 -1.34 -18.25 6.54
N THR A 14 -1.12 -19.22 7.42
CA THR A 14 0.20 -19.48 8.04
C THR A 14 1.02 -20.36 7.09
N CYS A 15 1.80 -19.76 6.19
CA CYS A 15 2.74 -20.52 5.37
C CYS A 15 4.05 -20.73 6.14
N ARG A 16 4.15 -21.90 6.81
CA ARG A 16 5.39 -22.40 7.39
C ARG A 16 6.36 -22.82 6.28
N LYS A 17 7.58 -22.29 6.37
CA LYS A 17 8.76 -22.62 5.57
C LYS A 17 8.98 -24.12 5.44
N PHE A 18 9.09 -24.62 4.22
CA PHE A 18 9.85 -25.83 3.89
C PHE A 18 10.70 -25.52 2.65
N LEU A 19 12.00 -25.35 2.87
CA LEU A 19 13.01 -25.40 1.82
C LEU A 19 13.62 -26.81 1.84
N PRO A 20 13.82 -27.44 0.69
CA PRO A 20 14.95 -28.31 0.48
C PRO A 20 15.96 -27.64 -0.46
N LEU A 21 17.19 -27.59 0.04
CA LEU A 21 18.42 -27.27 -0.67
C LEU A 21 18.83 -28.51 -1.48
N THR A 22 18.96 -28.42 -2.81
CA THR A 22 19.92 -29.24 -3.56
C THR A 22 20.41 -28.53 -4.83
N THR A 23 21.67 -28.81 -5.10
CA THR A 23 22.63 -28.26 -6.05
C THR A 23 22.43 -28.74 -7.49
N SER A 24 22.77 -27.92 -8.50
CA SER A 24 23.56 -28.38 -9.65
C SER A 24 24.05 -27.20 -10.52
N PHE A 25 25.36 -27.15 -10.77
CA PHE A 25 26.02 -26.27 -11.72
C PHE A 25 26.10 -26.94 -13.10
N LYS A 26 25.85 -26.20 -14.20
CA LYS A 26 26.76 -26.03 -15.37
C LYS A 26 26.12 -25.17 -16.50
N PRO A 27 26.90 -24.69 -17.50
CA PRO A 27 26.95 -23.28 -17.87
C PRO A 27 26.42 -22.94 -19.27
N ASP A 28 26.28 -21.63 -19.49
CA ASP A 28 26.39 -20.84 -20.74
C ASP A 28 25.75 -21.36 -22.03
N ASP A 29 24.74 -20.65 -22.52
CA ASP A 29 24.63 -20.37 -23.95
C ASP A 29 23.72 -19.16 -24.20
N GLY A 30 24.14 -18.34 -25.17
CA GLY A 30 23.61 -17.00 -25.43
C GLY A 30 22.10 -16.97 -25.66
N HIS A 31 21.41 -16.19 -24.84
CA HIS A 31 20.04 -15.78 -25.11
C HIS A 31 19.95 -14.26 -25.14
N ARG A 32 19.65 -13.74 -26.34
CA ARG A 32 18.94 -12.48 -26.57
C ARG A 32 18.11 -12.15 -25.34
N ALA A 33 18.36 -11.00 -24.72
CA ALA A 33 17.50 -10.43 -23.70
C ALA A 33 16.07 -10.39 -24.24
N ARG A 34 15.28 -11.42 -23.92
CA ARG A 34 13.84 -11.39 -24.09
C ARG A 34 13.37 -10.23 -23.22
N PRO A 35 12.61 -9.25 -23.75
CA PRO A 35 11.94 -8.31 -22.88
C PRO A 35 11.14 -9.14 -21.87
N SER A 36 11.37 -8.90 -20.58
CA SER A 36 10.66 -9.60 -19.51
C SER A 36 9.18 -9.52 -19.81
N ALA A 37 8.58 -10.65 -20.20
CA ALA A 37 7.15 -10.71 -20.45
C ALA A 37 6.46 -10.19 -19.19
N PRO A 38 5.51 -9.24 -19.29
CA PRO A 38 4.80 -8.74 -18.13
C PRO A 38 4.22 -9.95 -17.39
N HIS A 39 4.64 -10.11 -16.13
CA HIS A 39 4.26 -11.24 -15.30
C HIS A 39 2.72 -11.34 -15.28
N ALA A 40 2.11 -12.52 -15.25
CA ALA A 40 0.64 -12.64 -15.25
C ALA A 40 -0.02 -11.86 -14.09
N ALA A 41 0.72 -11.59 -13.00
CA ALA A 41 0.32 -10.70 -11.91
C ALA A 41 0.10 -9.23 -12.34
N THR A 42 0.73 -8.77 -13.43
CA THR A 42 0.55 -7.45 -14.03
C THR A 42 -0.83 -7.29 -14.69
N MET A 43 -1.54 -8.39 -14.99
CA MET A 43 -2.89 -8.38 -15.58
C MET A 43 -4.03 -8.38 -14.54
N SER A 44 -3.72 -8.52 -13.25
CA SER A 44 -4.74 -8.33 -12.21
C SER A 44 -5.18 -6.86 -12.21
N PRO A 45 -6.50 -6.57 -12.22
CA PRO A 45 -6.98 -5.21 -12.02
C PRO A 45 -6.76 -4.75 -10.58
N TRP A 46 -6.41 -5.67 -9.66
CA TRP A 46 -6.12 -5.33 -8.27
C TRP A 46 -4.68 -4.84 -8.11
N ARG A 47 -4.54 -3.73 -7.39
CA ARG A 47 -3.28 -3.16 -6.95
C ARG A 47 -3.25 -3.12 -5.43
N VAL A 48 -2.11 -3.49 -4.87
CA VAL A 48 -1.87 -3.48 -3.43
C VAL A 48 -0.97 -2.30 -3.09
N TYR A 49 -1.35 -1.55 -2.08
CA TYR A 49 -0.54 -0.48 -1.53
C TYR A 49 -0.43 -0.59 -0.03
N ARG A 50 0.65 -0.03 0.52
CA ARG A 50 0.86 0.14 1.95
C ARG A 50 0.98 1.61 2.28
N ILE A 51 0.13 2.11 3.16
CA ILE A 51 0.17 3.48 3.68
C ILE A 51 0.98 3.47 4.96
N TYR A 52 1.95 4.38 5.08
CA TYR A 52 2.76 4.57 6.28
C TYR A 52 2.45 5.92 6.93
N ALA A 53 2.20 5.90 8.24
CA ALA A 53 2.09 7.09 9.06
C ALA A 53 3.43 7.41 9.72
N ARG A 54 4.11 8.46 9.23
CA ARG A 54 5.35 8.99 9.81
C ARG A 54 5.09 10.39 10.36
N PRO A 55 5.86 10.83 11.39
CA PRO A 55 5.78 12.21 11.83
C PRO A 55 5.95 13.17 10.63
N GLY A 56 4.95 14.02 10.39
CA GLY A 56 4.94 14.98 9.27
C GLY A 56 4.46 14.42 7.93
N HIS A 57 4.48 13.11 7.70
CA HIS A 57 4.30 12.52 6.37
C HIS A 57 3.36 11.32 6.37
N LEU A 58 2.53 11.25 5.34
CA LEU A 58 1.82 10.04 4.92
C LEU A 58 2.45 9.60 3.61
N LEU A 59 2.97 8.38 3.60
CA LEU A 59 3.67 7.82 2.45
C LEU A 59 2.91 6.60 1.95
N LEU A 60 2.89 6.42 0.63
CA LEU A 60 2.26 5.27 -0.01
C LEU A 60 3.33 4.45 -0.72
N ARG A 61 3.41 3.15 -0.45
CA ARG A 61 4.25 2.23 -1.21
C ARG A 61 3.39 1.36 -2.10
N ASN A 62 3.72 1.29 -3.39
CA ASN A 62 3.04 0.37 -4.31
C ASN A 62 3.68 -1.02 -4.32
N GLU A 63 3.09 -1.94 -5.07
CA GLU A 63 3.56 -3.32 -5.26
C GLU A 63 4.98 -3.41 -5.88
N GLN A 64 5.41 -2.42 -6.66
CA GLN A 64 6.77 -2.32 -7.21
C GLN A 64 7.79 -1.78 -6.18
N GLY A 65 7.35 -1.42 -4.98
CA GLY A 65 8.19 -0.85 -3.93
C GLY A 65 8.52 0.62 -4.10
N ARG A 66 7.92 1.31 -5.08
CA ARG A 66 8.03 2.77 -5.24
C ARG A 66 7.23 3.46 -4.15
N ILE A 67 7.74 4.59 -3.67
CA ILE A 67 7.16 5.37 -2.59
C ILE A 67 6.65 6.68 -3.14
N PHE A 68 5.44 7.05 -2.77
CA PHE A 68 4.76 8.26 -3.21
C PHE A 68 4.38 9.11 -2.02
N ASP A 69 4.42 10.43 -2.21
CA ASP A 69 3.99 11.36 -1.19
C ASP A 69 2.47 11.43 -1.20
N PHE A 70 1.84 10.89 -0.16
CA PHE A 70 0.40 10.70 -0.12
C PHE A 70 -0.31 11.84 0.62
N GLY A 71 0.41 12.50 1.52
CA GLY A 71 -0.11 13.62 2.28
C GLY A 71 0.72 13.92 3.51
N VAL A 72 0.15 14.73 4.40
CA VAL A 72 0.79 15.16 5.63
C VAL A 72 -0.01 14.73 6.83
N MET A 73 0.70 14.32 7.88
CA MET A 73 0.14 14.08 9.21
C MET A 73 0.68 15.13 10.17
N LYS A 74 -0.20 15.77 10.92
CA LYS A 74 0.13 16.80 11.91
C LYS A 74 -0.46 16.47 13.28
N GLY A 75 0.07 17.15 14.29
CA GLY A 75 -0.31 16.96 15.69
C GLY A 75 0.48 15.84 16.36
N ALA A 76 0.07 15.54 17.58
CA ALA A 76 0.58 14.43 18.38
C ALA A 76 -0.61 13.65 18.93
N GLU A 77 -0.41 12.38 19.25
CA GLU A 77 -1.44 11.58 19.92
C GLU A 77 -1.77 12.22 21.28
N PRO A 78 -3.06 12.38 21.66
CA PRO A 78 -4.26 11.83 21.03
C PRO A 78 -5.04 12.79 20.10
N ASN A 79 -4.40 13.79 19.51
CA ASN A 79 -5.02 14.80 18.64
C ASN A 79 -4.32 14.88 17.27
N LEU A 80 -4.25 13.75 16.57
CA LEU A 80 -3.69 13.69 15.22
C LEU A 80 -4.69 14.22 14.17
N ALA A 81 -4.15 14.79 13.11
CA ALA A 81 -4.87 15.21 11.92
C ALA A 81 -4.09 14.86 10.66
N TYR A 82 -4.78 14.68 9.56
CA TYR A 82 -4.17 14.48 8.25
C TYR A 82 -4.79 15.36 7.17
N ARG A 83 -4.01 15.55 6.12
CA ARG A 83 -4.45 16.07 4.83
C ARG A 83 -3.80 15.24 3.72
N LEU A 84 -4.61 14.58 2.92
CA LEU A 84 -4.18 13.87 1.73
C LEU A 84 -4.03 14.86 0.58
N PHE A 85 -3.05 14.63 -0.28
CA PHE A 85 -2.89 15.43 -1.49
C PHE A 85 -3.94 15.08 -2.55
N VAL A 86 -4.38 13.83 -2.56
CA VAL A 86 -5.53 13.40 -3.38
C VAL A 86 -6.82 14.03 -2.85
N ARG A 87 -7.55 14.71 -3.75
CA ARG A 87 -8.87 15.32 -3.49
C ARG A 87 -8.93 16.24 -2.27
N ASN A 88 -7.78 16.67 -1.76
CA ASN A 88 -7.65 17.48 -0.57
C ASN A 88 -8.40 16.92 0.65
N LEU A 89 -8.49 15.58 0.79
CA LEU A 89 -9.22 14.96 1.88
C LEU A 89 -8.54 15.23 3.23
N THR A 90 -9.34 15.56 4.24
CA THR A 90 -8.84 15.87 5.58
C THR A 90 -9.59 15.09 6.65
N GLY A 91 -8.88 14.80 7.74
CA GLY A 91 -9.45 14.29 8.98
C GLY A 91 -8.71 14.87 10.19
N ARG A 92 -9.38 14.93 11.35
CA ARG A 92 -8.82 15.48 12.58
C ARG A 92 -9.40 14.79 13.82
N GLY A 93 -8.67 14.87 14.92
CA GLY A 93 -9.12 14.38 16.23
C GLY A 93 -8.88 12.89 16.45
N PHE A 94 -7.87 12.31 15.78
CA PHE A 94 -7.55 10.89 15.93
C PHE A 94 -6.65 10.65 17.15
N ALA A 95 -7.08 9.72 18.00
CA ALA A 95 -6.36 9.37 19.22
C ALA A 95 -5.04 8.62 18.96
N SER A 96 -4.90 7.96 17.81
CA SER A 96 -3.70 7.22 17.44
C SER A 96 -3.46 7.22 15.93
N ARG A 97 -2.22 6.95 15.51
CA ARG A 97 -1.88 6.75 14.10
C ARG A 97 -2.70 5.63 13.45
N THR A 98 -3.02 4.58 14.20
CA THR A 98 -3.83 3.47 13.70
C THR A 98 -5.24 3.93 13.35
N LEU A 99 -5.92 4.66 14.25
CA LEU A 99 -7.27 5.16 13.97
C LEU A 99 -7.31 6.15 12.81
N LEU A 100 -6.24 6.93 12.64
CA LEU A 100 -6.07 7.81 11.50
C LEU A 100 -5.96 7.01 10.20
N LEU A 101 -5.15 5.95 10.18
CA LEU A 101 -4.99 5.09 9.01
C LEU A 101 -6.26 4.27 8.71
N ASP A 102 -7.01 3.88 9.73
CA ASP A 102 -8.31 3.21 9.57
C ASP A 102 -9.32 4.12 8.88
N ASP A 103 -9.38 5.41 9.25
CA ASP A 103 -10.24 6.38 8.57
C ASP A 103 -9.85 6.56 7.11
N ILE A 104 -8.55 6.69 6.83
CA ILE A 104 -8.04 6.83 5.46
C ILE A 104 -8.39 5.59 4.63
N THR A 105 -8.11 4.39 5.16
CA THR A 105 -8.42 3.11 4.51
C THR A 105 -9.90 3.02 4.17
N ARG A 106 -10.77 3.29 5.14
CA ARG A 106 -12.23 3.28 4.96
C ARG A 106 -12.70 4.21 3.85
N ARG A 107 -12.11 5.41 3.73
CA ARG A 107 -12.47 6.37 2.67
C ARG A 107 -12.01 5.92 1.28
N ILE A 108 -10.82 5.33 1.19
CA ILE A 108 -10.33 4.74 -0.06
C ILE A 108 -11.23 3.58 -0.49
N GLU A 109 -11.58 2.69 0.43
CA GLU A 109 -12.50 1.57 0.19
C GLU A 109 -13.92 2.03 -0.20
N ALA A 110 -14.36 3.18 0.32
CA ALA A 110 -15.60 3.82 -0.08
C ALA A 110 -15.54 4.45 -1.49
N GLY A 111 -14.39 4.42 -2.16
CA GLY A 111 -14.19 4.98 -3.49
C GLY A 111 -14.06 6.50 -3.50
N GLU A 112 -13.80 7.13 -2.35
CA GLU A 112 -13.53 8.57 -2.29
C GLU A 112 -12.21 8.90 -2.99
N VAL A 113 -11.29 7.93 -3.08
CA VAL A 113 -9.99 8.02 -3.74
C VAL A 113 -9.78 6.74 -4.55
N ALA A 114 -9.48 6.85 -5.84
CA ALA A 114 -9.09 5.69 -6.64
C ALA A 114 -8.03 6.06 -7.69
N GLY A 115 -8.45 6.61 -8.82
CA GLY A 115 -7.54 6.92 -9.93
C GLY A 115 -6.42 7.89 -9.56
N GLU A 116 -6.70 8.80 -8.63
CA GLU A 116 -5.80 9.87 -8.21
C GLU A 116 -4.54 9.36 -7.47
N LEU A 117 -4.55 8.12 -6.97
CA LEU A 117 -3.35 7.50 -6.38
C LEU A 117 -2.26 7.23 -7.42
N LEU A 118 -2.64 7.08 -8.69
CA LEU A 118 -1.70 6.85 -9.79
C LEU A 118 -0.91 8.10 -10.16
N ASP A 119 -1.47 9.28 -9.88
CA ASP A 119 -0.90 10.58 -10.23
C ASP A 119 -0.08 11.19 -9.08
N LEU A 120 0.11 10.45 -8.00
CA LEU A 120 0.88 10.94 -6.85
C LEU A 120 2.35 11.18 -7.25
N PRO A 121 2.96 12.26 -6.76
CA PRO A 121 4.38 12.51 -6.98
C PRO A 121 5.20 11.42 -6.29
N GLU A 122 6.17 10.87 -7.01
CA GLU A 122 7.15 9.95 -6.41
C GLU A 122 7.96 10.69 -5.35
N TYR A 123 8.01 10.11 -4.16
CA TYR A 123 8.71 10.68 -3.02
C TYR A 123 10.20 10.38 -3.14
N THR A 124 10.94 11.37 -3.64
CA THR A 124 12.40 11.33 -3.79
C THR A 124 13.10 11.89 -2.54
N ALA A 125 12.73 11.40 -1.35
CA ALA A 125 13.49 11.79 -0.16
C ALA A 125 14.74 10.94 0.04
N GLY A 126 15.73 11.58 0.66
CA GLY A 126 17.07 11.07 0.86
C GLY A 126 17.12 9.69 1.55
N PRO A 127 18.18 8.91 1.28
CA PRO A 127 18.37 7.58 1.84
C PRO A 127 18.20 7.59 3.37
N GLY A 128 17.26 6.79 3.88
CA GLY A 128 17.12 6.56 5.34
C GLY A 128 15.73 6.72 5.96
N VAL A 129 14.65 6.94 5.19
CA VAL A 129 13.29 6.80 5.76
C VAL A 129 13.03 5.32 6.05
N ASP A 130 13.28 4.91 7.28
CA ASP A 130 12.98 3.57 7.78
C ASP A 130 11.45 3.37 7.85
N LEU A 131 10.86 2.90 6.76
CA LEU A 131 9.44 2.59 6.65
C LEU A 131 9.05 1.33 7.44
N ASP A 132 9.98 0.40 7.62
CA ASP A 132 9.71 -0.91 8.22
C ASP A 132 9.33 -0.80 9.70
N ARG A 133 9.75 0.27 10.38
CA ARG A 133 9.37 0.57 11.77
C ARG A 133 8.14 1.46 11.92
N GLY A 134 7.53 1.92 10.83
CA GLY A 134 6.37 2.82 10.86
C GLY A 134 5.03 2.09 11.10
N THR A 135 4.09 2.78 11.75
CA THR A 135 2.68 2.36 11.74
C THR A 135 2.19 2.37 10.29
N HIS A 136 1.60 1.27 9.84
CA HIS A 136 1.16 1.11 8.46
C HIS A 136 -0.18 0.41 8.37
N ALA A 137 -0.85 0.60 7.23
CA ALA A 137 -2.07 -0.09 6.84
C ALA A 137 -1.96 -0.53 5.38
N ASP A 138 -2.46 -1.73 5.08
CA ASP A 138 -2.46 -2.28 3.73
C ASP A 138 -3.84 -2.07 3.09
N ILE A 139 -3.84 -1.61 1.85
CA ILE A 139 -5.04 -1.41 1.04
C ILE A 139 -4.94 -2.19 -0.26
N SER A 140 -6.07 -2.73 -0.70
CA SER A 140 -6.21 -3.37 -2.00
C SER A 140 -7.29 -2.66 -2.77
N MET A 141 -6.97 -2.20 -3.97
CA MET A 141 -7.91 -1.47 -4.80
C MET A 141 -7.97 -2.06 -6.19
N LYS A 142 -9.15 -2.04 -6.79
CA LYS A 142 -9.34 -2.42 -8.18
C LYS A 142 -9.19 -1.18 -9.05
N LEU A 143 -8.20 -1.15 -9.93
CA LEU A 143 -8.13 -0.17 -11.00
C LEU A 143 -9.35 -0.37 -11.90
N ALA A 144 -10.15 0.68 -12.05
CA ALA A 144 -11.18 0.72 -13.07
C ALA A 144 -10.48 0.67 -14.44
N GLY A 145 -10.90 -0.27 -15.29
CA GLY A 145 -10.51 -0.29 -16.70
C GLY A 145 -11.35 0.68 -17.51
#